data_AF-A0A0L0C4A9-F1
#
_entry.id   AF-A0A0L0C4A9-F1
#
_cell.length_a   1.000
_cell.length_b   1.000
_cell.length_c   1.000
_cell.angle_alpha   90.00
_cell.angle_beta   90.00
_cell.angle_gamma   90.00
#
_symmetry.space_group_name_H-M   'P 1'
#
loop_
_entity.id
_entity.type
_entity.pdbx_description
1 polymer ?
#
loop_
_entity_poly.entity_id
_entity_poly.type
_entity_poly.pdbx_seq_one_letter_code
_entity_poly.pdbx_strand_id
1 'polypeptide(L)'
;MSSFNILNIFIVLFLAQSSLSHPTDNKHNELITKVMRKVTPTAFPPGSILLILVENFGIVTKHFATEFNNATEYLLKDEALMNNNNPEVIEFKNKLNILHNLYDPALNDTKYNYDIAAGYVNLTNYYFEQPEMECKVIKELLTKYKLKDINEKMSIDIEMFFENVIKMFEVSKKYFESEISLWFDNFAKLNDLPERINSFIDFSKDQGEKRN
;
A
#
# COMPACT_ATOMS: atom_id res chain seq x y z
N MET A 1 21.70 -45.27 27.27
CA MET A 1 22.27 -44.48 26.16
C MET A 1 21.32 -44.47 24.94
N SER A 2 20.10 -43.97 25.07
CA SER A 2 19.13 -43.90 23.95
C SER A 2 18.39 -42.55 23.87
N SER A 3 18.39 -41.77 24.96
CA SER A 3 17.68 -40.49 25.06
C SER A 3 18.33 -39.34 24.27
N PHE A 4 19.64 -39.41 24.01
CA PHE A 4 20.36 -38.39 23.23
C PHE A 4 20.05 -38.44 21.72
N ASN A 5 19.71 -39.63 21.20
CA ASN A 5 19.43 -39.79 19.77
C ASN A 5 18.07 -39.20 19.38
N ILE A 6 17.09 -39.27 20.28
CA ILE A 6 15.75 -38.73 20.04
C ILE A 6 15.78 -37.20 20.05
N LEU A 7 16.50 -36.59 21.00
CA LEU A 7 16.62 -35.13 21.09
C LEU A 7 17.28 -34.53 19.84
N ASN A 8 18.32 -35.19 19.31
CA ASN A 8 18.99 -34.76 18.08
C ASN A 8 18.08 -34.87 16.85
N ILE A 9 17.23 -35.91 16.77
CA ILE A 9 16.24 -36.02 15.71
C ILE A 9 15.23 -34.86 15.78
N PHE A 10 14.77 -34.49 16.99
CA PHE A 10 13.88 -33.34 17.15
C PHE A 10 14.57 -32.01 16.77
N ILE A 11 15.81 -31.79 17.17
CA ILE A 11 16.56 -30.57 16.81
C ILE A 11 16.73 -30.48 15.29
N VAL A 12 17.08 -31.57 14.61
CA VAL A 12 17.22 -31.61 13.16
C VAL A 12 15.87 -31.38 12.47
N LEU A 13 14.78 -31.96 12.98
CA LEU A 13 13.43 -31.71 12.45
C LEU A 13 12.96 -30.27 12.68
N PHE A 14 13.28 -29.65 13.82
CA PHE A 14 12.99 -28.24 14.09
C PHE A 14 13.82 -27.31 13.19
N LEU A 15 15.12 -27.61 12.99
CA LEU A 15 15.99 -26.84 12.11
C LEU A 15 15.58 -26.98 10.64
N ALA A 16 15.20 -28.19 10.21
CA ALA A 16 14.64 -28.45 8.89
C ALA A 16 13.28 -27.77 8.71
N GLN A 17 12.43 -27.74 9.74
CA GLN A 17 11.21 -26.94 9.73
C GLN A 17 11.50 -25.46 9.61
N SER A 18 12.51 -24.90 10.29
CA SER A 18 12.86 -23.48 10.13
C SER A 18 13.53 -23.15 8.78
N SER A 19 14.13 -24.12 8.09
CA SER A 19 14.73 -23.92 6.76
C SER A 19 13.75 -24.21 5.61
N LEU A 20 12.73 -25.06 5.83
CA LEU A 20 11.69 -25.42 4.86
C LEU A 20 10.35 -24.74 5.12
N SER A 21 10.12 -24.18 6.31
CA SER A 21 9.07 -23.21 6.53
C SER A 21 9.42 -22.04 5.64
N HIS A 22 8.71 -21.94 4.52
CA HIS A 22 8.55 -20.66 3.87
C HIS A 22 8.16 -19.69 4.98
N PRO A 23 8.80 -18.50 5.08
CA PRO A 23 8.35 -17.51 6.03
C PRO A 23 6.84 -17.39 5.81
N THR A 24 6.05 -17.76 6.83
CA THR A 24 4.62 -17.48 6.87
C THR A 24 4.43 -16.07 6.32
N ASP A 25 3.48 -15.88 5.39
CA ASP A 25 3.13 -14.68 4.60
C ASP A 25 3.20 -13.33 5.35
N ASN A 26 4.37 -12.97 5.89
CA ASN A 26 4.62 -11.78 6.70
C ASN A 26 5.56 -10.83 5.97
N LYS A 27 5.97 -11.15 4.74
CA LYS A 27 6.67 -10.18 3.88
C LYS A 27 5.76 -9.05 3.43
N HIS A 28 4.46 -9.30 3.22
CA HIS A 28 3.50 -8.21 2.96
C HIS A 28 3.44 -7.22 4.14
N ASN A 29 3.63 -7.70 5.37
CA ASN A 29 3.46 -6.88 6.55
C ASN A 29 4.70 -6.09 6.97
N GLU A 30 5.84 -6.21 6.28
CA GLU A 30 7.10 -5.59 6.72
C GLU A 30 7.03 -4.06 6.68
N LEU A 31 6.45 -3.49 5.61
CA LEU A 31 6.32 -2.04 5.47
C LEU A 31 5.40 -1.47 6.56
N ILE A 32 4.19 -2.00 6.69
CA ILE A 32 3.21 -1.56 7.69
C ILE A 32 3.75 -1.74 9.10
N THR A 33 4.39 -2.88 9.39
CA THR A 33 5.03 -3.11 10.69
C THR A 33 6.14 -2.09 10.94
N LYS A 34 6.95 -1.77 9.94
CA LYS A 34 8.06 -0.81 10.06
C LYS A 34 7.58 0.61 10.31
N VAL A 35 6.53 1.07 9.60
CA VAL A 35 5.98 2.42 9.82
C VAL A 35 5.22 2.50 11.14
N MET A 36 4.46 1.47 11.51
CA MET A 36 3.66 1.47 12.75
C MET A 36 4.50 1.28 14.03
N ARG A 37 5.66 0.60 13.96
CA ARG A 37 6.58 0.47 15.12
C ARG A 37 7.04 1.80 15.70
N LYS A 38 7.02 2.89 14.93
CA LYS A 38 7.41 4.22 15.39
C LYS A 38 6.38 4.88 16.30
N VAL A 39 5.18 4.30 16.42
CA VAL A 39 4.06 4.90 17.14
C VAL A 39 3.77 4.09 18.40
N THR A 40 4.36 4.49 19.52
CA THR A 40 4.05 3.88 20.83
C THR A 40 2.98 4.74 21.53
N PRO A 41 1.79 4.20 21.85
CA PRO A 41 0.65 4.98 22.37
C PRO A 41 0.92 5.75 23.68
N THR A 42 1.96 5.36 24.42
CA THR A 42 2.30 5.91 25.73
C THR A 42 3.41 6.97 25.71
N ALA A 43 4.07 7.19 24.56
CA ALA A 43 5.28 8.01 24.49
C ALA A 43 5.07 9.40 23.86
N PHE A 44 3.87 9.68 23.34
CA PHE A 44 3.61 10.85 22.50
C PHE A 44 2.37 11.62 22.96
N PRO A 45 2.41 12.97 23.00
CA PRO A 45 1.22 13.79 23.11
C PRO A 45 0.16 13.37 22.07
N PRO A 46 -1.14 13.43 22.39
CA PRO A 46 -2.22 13.03 21.47
C PRO A 46 -2.11 13.69 20.08
N GLY A 47 -1.69 14.97 20.06
CA GLY A 47 -1.49 15.72 18.83
C GLY A 47 -0.32 15.24 17.95
N SER A 48 0.70 14.57 18.49
CA SER A 48 1.81 14.05 17.70
C SER A 48 1.56 12.64 17.16
N ILE A 49 0.68 11.86 17.79
CA ILE A 49 0.25 10.56 17.23
C ILE A 49 -0.38 10.75 15.86
N LEU A 50 -1.28 11.73 15.71
CA LEU A 50 -1.93 12.02 14.43
C LEU A 50 -0.94 12.42 13.34
N LEU A 51 0.04 13.28 13.65
CA LEU A 51 1.08 13.66 12.70
C LEU A 51 1.89 12.45 12.24
N ILE A 52 2.30 11.60 13.18
CA ILE A 52 3.08 10.40 12.87
C ILE A 52 2.25 9.44 12.00
N LEU A 53 0.95 9.31 12.25
CA LEU A 53 0.06 8.49 11.40
C LEU A 53 -0.04 9.04 9.99
N VAL A 54 -0.16 10.37 9.82
CA VAL A 54 -0.20 11.02 8.50
C VAL A 54 1.12 10.83 7.76
N GLU A 55 2.26 11.06 8.42
CA GLU A 55 3.58 10.82 7.85
C GLU A 55 3.77 9.36 7.43
N ASN A 56 3.34 8.42 8.27
CA ASN A 56 3.39 7.00 7.97
C ASN A 56 2.50 6.63 6.78
N PHE A 57 1.31 7.22 6.66
CA PHE A 57 0.44 7.02 5.49
C PHE A 57 1.07 7.61 4.22
N GLY A 58 1.73 8.76 4.32
CA GLY A 58 2.53 9.35 3.25
C GLY A 58 3.66 8.43 2.79
N ILE A 59 4.34 7.73 3.70
CA ILE A 59 5.37 6.74 3.36
C ILE A 59 4.77 5.56 2.58
N VAL A 60 3.62 5.04 3.02
CA VAL A 60 2.93 3.91 2.36
C VAL A 60 2.50 4.29 0.94
N THR A 61 1.81 5.43 0.78
CA THR A 61 1.33 5.90 -0.53
C THR A 61 2.49 6.20 -1.48
N LYS A 62 3.57 6.84 -0.99
CA LYS A 62 4.79 7.09 -1.78
C LYS A 62 5.47 5.80 -2.23
N HIS A 63 5.54 4.79 -1.36
CA HIS A 63 6.10 3.49 -1.71
C HIS A 63 5.39 2.90 -2.93
N PHE A 64 4.05 2.86 -2.92
CA PHE A 64 3.29 2.29 -4.04
C PHE A 64 3.35 3.15 -5.30
N ALA A 65 3.27 4.48 -5.18
CA ALA A 65 3.48 5.36 -6.33
C ALA A 65 4.84 5.10 -7.01
N THR A 66 5.88 4.87 -6.20
CA THR A 66 7.22 4.52 -6.67
C THR A 66 7.26 3.14 -7.32
N GLU A 67 6.68 2.10 -6.69
CA GLU A 67 6.65 0.74 -7.24
C GLU A 67 5.93 0.71 -8.60
N PHE A 68 4.76 1.35 -8.70
CA PHE A 68 4.01 1.47 -9.96
C PHE A 68 4.80 2.22 -11.04
N ASN A 69 5.43 3.34 -10.67
CA ASN A 69 6.21 4.13 -11.61
C ASN A 69 7.41 3.36 -12.15
N ASN A 70 8.13 2.65 -11.28
CA ASN A 70 9.28 1.82 -11.67
C ASN A 70 8.85 0.68 -12.59
N ALA A 71 7.77 -0.04 -12.26
CA ALA A 71 7.23 -1.09 -13.12
C ALA A 71 6.82 -0.55 -14.50
N THR A 72 6.20 0.64 -14.51
CA THR A 72 5.80 1.33 -15.73
C THR A 72 7.00 1.75 -16.58
N GLU A 73 8.09 2.22 -15.97
CA GLU A 73 9.31 2.59 -16.69
C GLU A 73 9.87 1.42 -17.51
N TYR A 74 9.85 0.21 -16.95
CA TYR A 74 10.27 -0.99 -17.67
C TYR A 74 9.26 -1.44 -18.72
N LEU A 75 7.97 -1.34 -18.43
CA LEU A 75 6.89 -1.69 -19.35
C LEU A 75 6.89 -0.78 -20.59
N LEU A 76 7.13 0.52 -20.41
CA LEU A 76 7.22 1.49 -21.52
C LEU A 76 8.39 1.23 -22.47
N LYS A 77 9.38 0.45 -22.04
CA LYS A 77 10.53 0.01 -22.84
C LYS A 77 10.34 -1.39 -23.44
N ASP A 78 9.21 -2.04 -23.19
CA ASP A 78 8.93 -3.39 -23.71
C ASP A 78 8.67 -3.36 -25.23
N GLU A 79 9.34 -4.24 -25.97
CA GLU A 79 9.19 -4.33 -27.43
C GLU A 79 7.77 -4.68 -27.86
N ALA A 80 7.06 -5.53 -27.09
CA ALA A 80 5.69 -5.91 -27.39
C ALA A 80 4.70 -4.75 -27.21
N LEU A 81 5.05 -3.74 -26.41
CA LEU A 81 4.30 -2.49 -26.31
C LEU A 81 4.73 -1.49 -27.40
N MET A 82 6.04 -1.34 -27.62
CA MET A 82 6.61 -0.33 -28.52
C MET A 82 6.28 -0.58 -29.99
N ASN A 83 6.31 -1.84 -30.41
CA ASN A 83 6.12 -2.24 -31.80
C ASN A 83 4.65 -2.51 -32.15
N ASN A 84 3.73 -2.35 -31.19
CA ASN A 84 2.32 -2.66 -31.38
C ASN A 84 1.52 -1.40 -31.74
N ASN A 85 0.92 -1.43 -32.93
CA ASN A 85 0.14 -0.33 -33.49
C ASN A 85 -1.38 -0.51 -33.32
N ASN A 86 -1.83 -1.48 -32.52
CA ASN A 86 -3.24 -1.62 -32.20
C ASN A 86 -3.72 -0.36 -31.46
N PRO A 87 -4.85 0.26 -31.87
CA PRO A 87 -5.39 1.47 -31.23
C PRO A 87 -5.51 1.38 -29.71
N GLU A 88 -5.96 0.23 -29.19
CA GLU A 88 -6.14 0.04 -27.75
C GLU A 88 -4.78 0.04 -27.01
N VAL A 89 -3.76 -0.54 -27.64
CA VAL A 89 -2.39 -0.55 -27.09
C VAL A 89 -1.77 0.85 -27.12
N ILE A 90 -2.07 1.63 -28.16
CA ILE A 90 -1.65 3.04 -28.25
C ILE A 90 -2.32 3.86 -27.15
N GLU A 91 -3.62 3.69 -26.93
CA GLU A 91 -4.36 4.36 -25.87
C GLU A 91 -3.81 4.02 -24.49
N PHE A 92 -3.62 2.73 -24.20
CA PHE A 92 -3.00 2.25 -22.98
C PHE A 92 -1.61 2.90 -22.75
N LYS A 93 -0.76 2.89 -23.77
CA LYS A 93 0.57 3.50 -23.73
C LYS A 93 0.50 5.00 -23.43
N ASN A 94 -0.47 5.72 -24.01
CA ASN A 94 -0.64 7.15 -23.74
C ASN A 94 -1.06 7.40 -22.29
N LYS A 95 -2.02 6.63 -21.77
CA LYS A 95 -2.45 6.73 -20.36
C LYS A 95 -1.31 6.43 -19.39
N LEU A 96 -0.50 5.40 -19.68
CA LEU A 96 0.70 5.09 -18.88
C LEU A 96 1.73 6.21 -18.90
N ASN A 97 2.02 6.78 -20.07
CA ASN A 97 2.95 7.90 -20.19
C ASN A 97 2.48 9.12 -19.40
N ILE A 98 1.17 9.41 -19.39
CA ILE A 98 0.62 10.49 -18.58
C ILE A 98 0.90 10.25 -17.10
N LEU A 99 0.58 9.06 -16.57
CA LEU A 99 0.82 8.73 -15.16
C LEU A 99 2.33 8.78 -14.81
N HIS A 100 3.16 8.22 -15.70
CA HIS A 100 4.62 8.20 -15.52
C HIS A 100 5.23 9.60 -15.51
N ASN A 101 4.77 10.49 -16.39
CA ASN A 101 5.25 11.87 -16.47
C ASN A 101 4.69 12.77 -15.37
N LEU A 102 3.53 12.44 -14.82
CA LEU A 102 3.00 13.15 -13.66
C LEU A 102 3.88 12.85 -12.45
N TYR A 103 4.21 11.59 -12.18
CA TYR A 103 4.97 11.19 -11.00
C TYR A 103 6.23 12.04 -10.74
N ASP A 104 6.30 12.63 -9.54
CA ASP A 104 7.45 13.40 -9.08
C ASP A 104 8.00 12.76 -7.79
N PRO A 105 9.18 12.10 -7.82
CA PRO A 105 9.76 11.46 -6.64
C PRO A 105 10.21 12.46 -5.55
N ALA A 106 10.44 13.72 -5.91
CA ALA A 106 10.84 14.78 -4.99
C ALA A 106 9.64 15.36 -4.21
N LEU A 107 8.43 15.26 -4.78
CA LEU A 107 7.21 15.74 -4.13
C LEU A 107 6.86 14.84 -2.94
N ASN A 108 6.69 15.45 -1.77
CA ASN A 108 6.34 14.77 -0.52
C ASN A 108 4.93 15.16 -0.06
N ASP A 109 3.95 14.96 -0.92
CA ASP A 109 2.53 15.19 -0.64
C ASP A 109 1.76 13.86 -0.63
N THR A 110 1.07 13.58 0.49
CA THR A 110 0.40 12.30 0.71
C THR A 110 -0.76 12.08 -0.26
N LYS A 111 -1.56 13.13 -0.49
CA LYS A 111 -2.71 13.04 -1.41
C LYS A 111 -2.24 12.82 -2.83
N TYR A 112 -1.25 13.58 -3.26
CA TYR A 112 -0.62 13.44 -4.56
C TYR A 112 -0.09 12.03 -4.80
N ASN A 113 0.69 11.49 -3.86
CA ASN A 113 1.24 10.14 -3.97
C ASN A 113 0.13 9.08 -4.05
N TYR A 114 -0.92 9.25 -3.26
CA TYR A 114 -2.10 8.39 -3.35
C TYR A 114 -2.80 8.49 -4.70
N ASP A 115 -3.06 9.71 -5.20
CA ASP A 115 -3.73 9.94 -6.48
C ASP A 115 -2.96 9.33 -7.65
N ILE A 116 -1.62 9.41 -7.65
CA ILE A 116 -0.77 8.76 -8.66
C ILE A 116 -0.93 7.24 -8.59
N ALA A 117 -0.80 6.65 -7.39
CA ALA A 117 -0.93 5.20 -7.22
C ALA A 117 -2.35 4.72 -7.61
N ALA A 118 -3.40 5.44 -7.21
CA ALA A 118 -4.78 5.18 -7.58
C ALA A 118 -5.01 5.28 -9.09
N GLY A 119 -4.35 6.21 -9.77
CA GLY A 119 -4.36 6.30 -11.23
C GLY A 119 -3.85 5.02 -11.91
N TYR A 120 -2.75 4.45 -11.41
CA TYR A 120 -2.23 3.17 -11.90
C TYR A 120 -3.16 1.98 -11.60
N VAL A 121 -3.73 1.95 -10.39
CA VAL A 121 -4.72 0.93 -9.98
C VAL A 121 -5.92 0.95 -10.92
N ASN A 122 -6.52 2.13 -11.13
CA ASN A 122 -7.68 2.29 -12.00
C ASN A 122 -7.38 1.86 -13.44
N LEU A 123 -6.22 2.25 -13.97
CA LEU A 123 -5.80 1.86 -15.31
C LEU A 123 -5.61 0.34 -15.41
N THR A 124 -4.96 -0.27 -14.43
CA THR A 124 -4.70 -1.71 -14.40
C THR A 124 -6.02 -2.48 -14.33
N ASN A 125 -6.91 -2.12 -13.41
CA ASN A 125 -8.21 -2.76 -13.23
C ASN A 125 -9.07 -2.66 -14.49
N TYR A 126 -9.16 -1.47 -15.10
CA TYR A 126 -9.89 -1.25 -16.34
C TYR A 126 -9.52 -2.30 -17.40
N TYR A 127 -8.21 -2.50 -17.63
CA TYR A 127 -7.73 -3.44 -18.65
C TYR A 127 -7.92 -4.90 -18.26
N PHE A 128 -7.88 -5.26 -16.98
CA PHE A 128 -8.18 -6.62 -16.53
C PHE A 128 -9.67 -6.98 -16.67
N GLU A 129 -10.56 -5.99 -16.50
CA GLU A 129 -12.02 -6.14 -16.62
C GLU A 129 -12.50 -6.24 -18.07
N GLN A 130 -11.76 -5.71 -19.05
CA GLN A 130 -12.13 -5.82 -20.46
C GLN A 130 -12.11 -7.27 -20.98
N PRO A 131 -12.89 -7.62 -22.02
CA PRO A 131 -12.81 -8.93 -22.66
C PRO A 131 -11.39 -9.26 -23.15
N GLU A 132 -10.97 -10.52 -22.98
CA GLU A 132 -9.59 -10.92 -23.27
C GLU A 132 -9.20 -10.78 -24.75
N MET A 133 -10.14 -10.95 -25.66
CA MET A 133 -9.89 -10.82 -27.11
C MET A 133 -9.42 -9.42 -27.53
N GLU A 134 -9.78 -8.38 -26.77
CA GLU A 134 -9.47 -6.98 -27.12
C GLU A 134 -8.18 -6.50 -26.44
N CYS A 135 -7.91 -7.00 -25.23
CA CYS A 135 -6.83 -6.49 -24.37
C CYS A 135 -5.74 -7.52 -24.04
N LYS A 136 -5.68 -8.66 -24.73
CA LYS A 136 -4.76 -9.77 -24.41
C LYS A 136 -3.31 -9.31 -24.18
N VAL A 137 -2.74 -8.57 -25.14
CA VAL A 137 -1.35 -8.09 -25.06
C VAL A 137 -1.14 -7.19 -23.84
N ILE A 138 -2.11 -6.32 -23.55
CA ILE A 138 -2.06 -5.41 -22.41
C ILE A 138 -2.09 -6.21 -21.10
N LYS A 139 -3.01 -7.16 -20.96
CA LYS A 139 -3.10 -8.03 -19.78
C LYS A 139 -1.82 -8.85 -19.56
N GLU A 140 -1.25 -9.39 -20.63
CA GLU A 140 0.04 -10.10 -20.58
C GLU A 140 1.17 -9.20 -20.10
N LEU A 141 1.25 -7.96 -20.59
CA LEU A 141 2.24 -6.97 -20.14
C LEU A 141 2.01 -6.57 -18.68
N LEU A 142 0.78 -6.25 -18.28
CA LEU A 142 0.43 -5.91 -16.90
C LEU A 142 0.80 -7.04 -15.93
N THR A 143 0.61 -8.29 -16.35
CA THR A 143 1.00 -9.49 -15.59
C THR A 143 2.52 -9.67 -15.55
N LYS A 144 3.20 -9.53 -16.69
CA LYS A 144 4.66 -9.64 -16.81
C LYS A 144 5.39 -8.67 -15.88
N TYR A 145 4.89 -7.43 -15.80
CA TYR A 145 5.45 -6.38 -14.96
C TYR A 145 4.82 -6.29 -13.57
N LYS A 146 4.01 -7.28 -13.19
CA LYS A 146 3.42 -7.45 -11.84
C LYS A 146 2.60 -6.26 -11.35
N LEU A 147 2.00 -5.50 -12.26
CA LEU A 147 1.19 -4.33 -11.91
C LEU A 147 -0.07 -4.72 -11.13
N LYS A 148 -0.61 -5.92 -11.39
CA LYS A 148 -1.72 -6.49 -10.61
C LYS A 148 -1.29 -6.83 -9.18
N ASP A 149 -0.13 -7.48 -9.01
CA ASP A 149 0.40 -7.83 -7.69
C ASP A 149 0.67 -6.58 -6.85
N ILE A 150 1.18 -5.50 -7.45
CA ILE A 150 1.40 -4.21 -6.77
C ILE A 150 0.06 -3.62 -6.31
N ASN A 151 -0.99 -3.69 -7.14
CA ASN A 151 -2.33 -3.22 -6.80
C ASN A 151 -2.96 -4.00 -5.64
N GLU A 152 -2.90 -5.33 -5.69
CA GLU A 152 -3.41 -6.19 -4.61
C GLU A 152 -2.66 -5.91 -3.30
N LYS A 153 -1.33 -5.83 -3.36
CA LYS A 153 -0.48 -5.49 -2.20
C LYS A 153 -0.80 -4.10 -1.63
N MET A 154 -1.02 -3.09 -2.49
CA MET A 154 -1.41 -1.74 -2.06
C MET A 154 -2.71 -1.76 -1.27
N SER A 155 -3.72 -2.47 -1.77
CA SER A 155 -5.03 -2.56 -1.13
C SER A 155 -4.91 -3.21 0.26
N ILE A 156 -4.21 -4.34 0.35
CA ILE A 156 -3.95 -5.05 1.61
C ILE A 156 -3.20 -4.17 2.61
N ASP A 157 -2.10 -3.54 2.18
CA ASP A 157 -1.26 -2.74 3.07
C ASP A 157 -2.00 -1.50 3.60
N ILE A 158 -2.84 -0.86 2.78
CA ILE A 158 -3.65 0.28 3.22
C ILE A 158 -4.76 -0.16 4.19
N GLU A 159 -5.45 -1.25 3.91
CA GLU A 159 -6.46 -1.80 4.83
C GLU A 159 -5.85 -2.12 6.19
N MET A 160 -4.71 -2.82 6.18
CA MET A 160 -3.95 -3.14 7.39
C MET A 160 -3.46 -1.90 8.12
N PHE A 161 -3.01 -0.87 7.39
CA PHE A 161 -2.66 0.41 7.97
C PHE A 161 -3.83 0.99 8.76
N PHE A 162 -5.01 1.08 8.15
CA PHE A 162 -6.17 1.66 8.82
C PHE A 162 -6.72 0.78 9.96
N GLU A 163 -6.65 -0.54 9.86
CA GLU A 163 -6.96 -1.41 11.01
C GLU A 163 -6.04 -1.13 12.20
N ASN A 164 -4.75 -0.92 11.94
CA ASN A 164 -3.79 -0.61 13.00
C ASN A 164 -4.00 0.81 13.56
N VAL A 165 -4.33 1.79 12.73
CA VAL A 165 -4.79 3.11 13.17
C VAL A 165 -5.98 2.95 14.10
N ILE A 166 -6.95 2.09 13.73
CA ILE A 166 -8.14 1.91 14.53
C ILE A 166 -7.83 1.33 15.92
N LYS A 167 -7.07 0.23 15.94
CA LYS A 167 -6.63 -0.42 17.18
C LYS A 167 -5.85 0.54 18.08
N MET A 168 -4.98 1.35 17.48
CA MET A 168 -4.16 2.32 18.21
C MET A 168 -5.03 3.38 18.86
N PHE A 169 -5.99 3.91 18.12
CA PHE A 169 -6.90 4.92 18.64
C PHE A 169 -7.76 4.37 19.77
N GLU A 170 -8.33 3.17 19.65
CA GLU A 170 -9.13 2.56 20.73
C GLU A 170 -8.34 2.48 22.05
N VAL A 171 -7.05 2.17 21.98
CA VAL A 171 -6.16 2.12 23.16
C VAL A 171 -5.88 3.51 23.75
N SER A 172 -5.79 4.54 22.90
CA SER A 172 -5.48 5.92 23.33
C SER A 172 -6.68 6.87 23.38
N LYS A 173 -7.90 6.38 23.13
CA LYS A 173 -9.16 7.17 23.01
C LYS A 173 -9.36 8.15 24.16
N LYS A 174 -9.10 7.71 25.39
CA LYS A 174 -9.23 8.52 26.61
C LYS A 174 -8.30 9.74 26.70
N TYR A 175 -7.30 9.84 25.82
CA TYR A 175 -6.33 10.92 25.81
C TYR A 175 -6.59 11.93 24.69
N PHE A 176 -7.54 11.66 23.78
CA PHE A 176 -7.87 12.59 22.71
C PHE A 176 -8.98 13.56 23.12
N GLU A 177 -8.95 14.73 22.50
CA GLU A 177 -10.03 15.72 22.64
C GLU A 177 -11.35 15.22 22.03
N SER A 178 -12.45 15.85 22.41
CA SER A 178 -13.80 15.43 22.01
C SER A 178 -14.02 15.44 20.49
N GLU A 179 -13.44 16.40 19.76
CA GLU A 179 -13.57 16.51 18.29
C GLU A 179 -12.84 15.38 17.56
N ILE A 180 -11.59 15.10 17.94
CA ILE A 180 -10.79 14.00 17.38
C ILE A 180 -11.47 12.66 17.65
N SER A 181 -12.04 12.50 18.85
CA SER A 181 -12.79 11.30 19.22
C SER A 181 -14.03 11.09 18.38
N LEU A 182 -14.79 12.16 18.11
CA LEU A 182 -15.97 12.10 17.25
C LEU A 182 -15.60 11.77 15.80
N TRP A 183 -14.56 12.41 15.27
CA TRP A 183 -14.08 12.11 13.92
C TRP A 183 -13.69 10.64 13.79
N PHE A 184 -12.91 10.13 14.74
CA PHE A 184 -12.45 8.75 14.69
C PHE A 184 -13.62 7.76 14.79
N ASP A 185 -14.61 8.02 15.65
CA ASP A 185 -15.81 7.17 15.76
C ASP A 185 -16.62 7.13 14.46
N ASN A 186 -16.53 8.17 13.62
CA ASN A 186 -17.10 8.17 12.28
C ASN A 186 -16.20 7.44 11.28
N PHE A 187 -14.89 7.69 11.32
CA PHE A 187 -13.89 7.02 10.48
C PHE A 187 -13.91 5.49 10.64
N ALA A 188 -14.03 5.00 11.87
CA ALA A 188 -14.06 3.56 12.16
C ALA A 188 -15.31 2.84 11.63
N LYS A 189 -16.36 3.57 11.26
CA LYS A 189 -17.60 3.03 10.66
C LYS A 189 -17.57 2.99 9.14
N LEU A 190 -16.58 3.62 8.51
CA LEU A 190 -16.42 3.59 7.06
C LEU A 190 -15.95 2.20 6.64
N ASN A 191 -16.71 1.57 5.75
CA ASN A 191 -16.40 0.24 5.22
C ASN A 191 -15.78 0.30 3.81
N ASP A 192 -15.99 1.40 3.09
CA ASP A 192 -15.42 1.61 1.77
C ASP A 192 -13.99 2.18 1.88
N LEU A 193 -13.04 1.55 1.19
CA LEU A 193 -11.63 1.91 1.27
C LEU A 193 -11.35 3.31 0.68
N PRO A 194 -11.85 3.67 -0.52
CA PRO A 194 -11.80 5.05 -1.01
C PRO A 194 -12.36 6.10 -0.03
N GLU A 195 -13.53 5.85 0.58
CA GLU A 195 -14.10 6.76 1.58
C GLU A 195 -13.19 6.91 2.80
N ARG A 196 -12.60 5.80 3.30
CA ARG A 196 -11.63 5.84 4.42
C ARG A 196 -10.42 6.68 4.07
N ILE A 197 -9.85 6.51 2.88
CA ILE A 197 -8.66 7.24 2.44
C ILE A 197 -8.95 8.74 2.36
N ASN A 198 -10.06 9.12 1.72
CA ASN A 198 -10.46 10.52 1.62
C ASN A 198 -10.71 11.13 2.99
N SER A 199 -11.47 10.44 3.86
CA SER A 199 -11.71 10.90 5.23
C SER A 199 -10.41 11.09 6.03
N PHE A 200 -9.42 10.22 5.84
CA PHE A 200 -8.13 10.31 6.52
C PHE A 200 -7.27 11.48 5.99
N ILE A 201 -7.25 11.67 4.67
CA ILE A 201 -6.53 12.77 4.02
C ILE A 201 -7.16 14.12 4.41
N ASP A 202 -8.48 14.25 4.38
CA ASP A 202 -9.16 15.51 4.70
C ASP A 202 -8.95 15.90 6.16
N PHE A 203 -9.03 14.92 7.06
CA PHE A 203 -8.70 15.12 8.47
C PHE A 203 -7.25 15.57 8.66
N SER A 204 -6.30 14.99 7.92
CA SER A 204 -4.89 15.38 8.01
C SER A 204 -4.65 16.86 7.65
N LYS A 205 -5.41 17.41 6.70
CA LYS A 205 -5.33 18.81 6.28
C LYS A 205 -5.89 19.75 7.34
N ASP A 206 -7.08 19.47 7.84
CA ASP A 206 -7.72 20.25 8.92
C ASP A 206 -6.83 20.36 10.16
N GLN A 207 -6.19 19.25 10.55
CA GLN A 207 -5.28 19.22 11.69
C GLN A 207 -3.95 19.95 11.44
N GLY A 208 -3.50 20.03 10.18
CA GLY A 208 -2.32 20.80 9.77
C GLY A 208 -2.59 22.31 9.74
N GLU A 209 -3.77 22.73 9.30
CA GLU A 209 -4.19 24.14 9.25
C GLU A 209 -4.44 24.73 10.63
N LYS A 210 -5.06 23.96 11.55
CA LYS A 210 -5.30 24.39 12.96
C LYS A 210 -4.03 24.66 13.78
N ARG A 211 -2.84 24.35 13.25
CA ARG A 211 -1.54 24.47 13.95
C ARG A 211 -0.63 25.58 13.42
N ASN A 212 -0.99 26.22 12.31
CA ASN A 212 -0.31 27.38 11.75
C ASN A 212 -1.06 28.68 12.09
#